data_AF-A0A933AGQ0-F1
#
_entry.id   AF-A0A933AGQ0-F1
#
_cell.length_a   1.000
_cell.length_b   1.000
_cell.length_c   1.000
_cell.angle_alpha   90.00
_cell.angle_beta   90.00
_cell.angle_gamma   90.00
#
_symmetry.space_group_name_H-M   'P 1'
#
loop_
_entity.id
_entity.type
_entity.pdbx_description
1 polymer ?
#
loop_
_entity_poly.entity_id
_entity_poly.type
_entity_poly.pdbx_seq_one_letter_code
_entity_poly.pdbx_strand_id
1 'polypeptide(L)'
;DIIDGTISGNAVISAQVLSEFFVTVTLKIKEPLSLSAAEAEVVLLSRLEVISLDIFLVQTAIQLQRKHRLSYWDSLILACAIKGDCTEIHSEDFVHGRRYEGVVVKNIFL
;
A
#
# COMPACT_ATOMS: atom_id res chain seq x y z
N ASP A 1 -11.02 0.36 10.50
CA ASP A 1 -11.55 0.17 9.12
C ASP A 1 -10.78 1.13 8.21
N ILE A 2 -10.54 0.80 6.93
CA ILE A 2 -9.81 1.67 5.99
C ILE A 2 -10.48 3.05 5.89
N ILE A 3 -11.81 3.06 5.82
CA ILE A 3 -12.61 4.29 5.73
C ILE A 3 -12.40 5.12 7.00
N ASP A 4 -12.48 4.47 8.17
CA ASP A 4 -12.26 5.11 9.46
C ASP A 4 -10.82 5.65 9.60
N GLY A 5 -9.80 4.89 9.17
CA GLY A 5 -8.40 5.33 9.16
C GLY A 5 -8.17 6.53 8.23
N THR A 6 -8.85 6.55 7.08
CA THR A 6 -8.81 7.65 6.11
C THR A 6 -9.48 8.91 6.67
N ILE A 7 -10.63 8.76 7.33
CA ILE A 7 -11.36 9.87 7.96
C ILE A 7 -10.63 10.42 9.19
N SER A 8 -9.99 9.53 9.97
CA SER A 8 -9.28 9.87 11.21
C SER A 8 -7.89 10.47 10.97
N GLY A 9 -7.39 10.45 9.72
CA GLY A 9 -6.02 10.87 9.39
C GLY A 9 -4.93 9.91 9.86
N ASN A 10 -5.29 8.66 10.17
CA ASN A 10 -4.38 7.63 10.69
C ASN A 10 -4.01 6.58 9.64
N ALA A 11 -4.18 6.90 8.35
CA ALA A 11 -3.86 6.02 7.24
C ALA A 11 -2.75 6.62 6.38
N VAL A 12 -1.82 5.77 5.96
CA VAL A 12 -0.76 6.11 5.01
C VAL A 12 -0.96 5.33 3.72
N ILE A 13 -0.44 5.85 2.61
CA ILE A 13 -0.43 5.16 1.32
C ILE A 13 0.95 5.26 0.69
N SER A 14 1.43 4.21 0.03
CA SER A 14 2.71 4.29 -0.68
C SER A 14 2.51 4.88 -2.08
N ALA A 15 3.53 5.57 -2.58
CA ALA A 15 3.55 6.03 -3.98
C ALA A 15 3.43 4.86 -4.99
N GLN A 16 3.92 3.67 -4.62
CA GLN A 16 3.79 2.45 -5.43
C GLN A 16 2.32 1.99 -5.50
N VAL A 17 1.57 1.99 -4.39
CA VAL A 17 0.13 1.68 -4.41
C VAL A 17 -0.66 2.68 -5.25
N LEU A 18 -0.34 3.98 -5.18
CA LEU A 18 -0.95 4.99 -6.06
C LEU A 18 -0.69 4.71 -7.55
N SER A 19 0.53 4.27 -7.88
CA SER A 19 0.89 3.92 -9.26
C SER A 19 0.13 2.67 -9.75
N GLU A 20 0.01 1.66 -8.90
CA GLU A 20 -0.76 0.44 -9.19
C GLU A 20 -2.25 0.70 -9.33
N PHE A 21 -2.79 1.56 -8.47
CA PHE A 21 -4.16 2.04 -8.55
C PHE A 21 -4.42 2.71 -9.91
N PHE A 22 -3.58 3.67 -10.31
CA PHE A 22 -3.72 4.38 -11.58
C PHE A 22 -3.72 3.42 -12.77
N VAL A 23 -2.75 2.51 -12.84
CA VAL A 23 -2.67 1.49 -13.91
C VAL A 23 -3.92 0.60 -13.90
N THR A 24 -4.41 0.23 -12.72
CA THR A 24 -5.56 -0.67 -12.59
C THR A 24 -6.84 0.00 -13.08
N VAL A 25 -7.13 1.22 -12.64
CA VAL A 25 -8.37 1.93 -13.02
C VAL A 25 -8.39 2.40 -14.46
N THR A 26 -7.23 2.51 -15.11
CA THR A 26 -7.12 2.94 -16.51
C THR A 26 -6.99 1.79 -17.51
N LEU A 27 -6.61 0.58 -17.08
CA LEU A 27 -6.33 -0.53 -18.01
C LEU A 27 -6.96 -1.88 -17.64
N LYS A 28 -7.19 -2.17 -16.36
CA LYS A 28 -7.49 -3.53 -15.90
C LYS A 28 -8.96 -3.76 -15.52
N ILE A 29 -9.72 -2.70 -15.30
CA ILE A 29 -11.14 -2.80 -14.96
C ILE A 29 -12.02 -2.85 -16.22
N LYS A 30 -13.24 -3.39 -16.08
CA LYS A 30 -14.19 -3.60 -17.19
C LYS A 30 -14.53 -2.30 -17.95
N GLU A 31 -14.65 -1.21 -17.22
CA GLU A 31 -14.95 0.13 -17.75
C GLU A 31 -13.85 1.09 -17.26
N PRO A 32 -12.76 1.25 -18.04
CA PRO A 32 -11.65 2.08 -17.62
C PRO A 32 -12.02 3.55 -17.45
N LEU A 33 -11.42 4.19 -16.44
CA LEU A 33 -11.52 5.63 -16.25
C LEU A 33 -10.74 6.38 -17.34
N SER A 34 -11.22 7.57 -17.69
CA SER A 34 -10.42 8.54 -18.44
C SER A 34 -9.19 8.97 -17.63
N LEU A 35 -8.12 9.40 -18.31
CA LEU A 35 -6.90 9.84 -17.64
C LEU A 35 -7.15 10.98 -16.64
N SER A 36 -8.01 11.94 -16.99
CA SER A 36 -8.36 13.06 -16.11
C SER A 36 -9.14 12.62 -14.87
N ALA A 37 -10.04 11.65 -15.01
CA ALA A 37 -10.76 11.07 -13.87
C ALA A 37 -9.79 10.29 -12.96
N ALA A 38 -8.91 9.46 -13.54
CA ALA A 38 -7.92 8.71 -12.76
C ALA A 38 -6.92 9.63 -12.03
N GLU A 39 -6.49 10.71 -12.66
CA GLU A 39 -5.65 11.74 -12.02
C GLU A 39 -6.36 12.39 -10.83
N ALA A 40 -7.64 12.74 -10.97
CA ALA A 40 -8.42 13.32 -9.88
C ALA A 40 -8.53 12.37 -8.67
N GLU A 41 -8.70 11.07 -8.91
CA GLU A 41 -8.70 10.05 -7.85
C GLU A 41 -7.33 9.93 -7.16
N VAL A 42 -6.22 9.96 -7.92
CA VAL A 42 -4.86 9.95 -7.33
C VAL A 42 -4.63 11.20 -6.47
N VAL A 43 -5.10 12.37 -6.91
CA VAL A 43 -5.03 13.62 -6.13
C VAL A 43 -5.90 13.56 -4.87
N LEU A 44 -7.03 12.86 -4.92
CA LEU A 44 -7.85 12.64 -3.74
C LEU A 44 -7.15 11.74 -2.72
N LEU A 45 -6.58 10.62 -3.18
CA LEU A 45 -5.87 9.66 -2.34
C LEU A 45 -4.57 10.23 -1.77
N SER A 46 -3.90 11.15 -2.47
CA SER A 46 -2.68 11.81 -2.00
C SER A 46 -2.91 12.80 -0.84
N ARG A 47 -4.16 12.98 -0.39
CA ARG A 47 -4.47 13.67 0.86
C ARG A 47 -4.12 12.84 2.11
N LEU A 48 -3.97 11.53 1.96
CA LEU A 48 -3.32 10.69 2.96
C LEU A 48 -1.83 11.00 3.02
N GLU A 49 -1.16 10.60 4.10
CA GLU A 49 0.30 10.65 4.12
C GLU A 49 0.85 9.70 3.05
N VAL A 50 1.59 10.26 2.08
CA VAL A 50 2.18 9.49 0.99
C VAL A 50 3.63 9.13 1.32
N ILE A 51 3.88 7.84 1.52
CA ILE A 51 5.23 7.33 1.68
C ILE A 51 5.90 7.23 0.29
N SER A 52 6.81 8.17 0.03
CA SER A 52 7.60 8.23 -1.19
C SER A 52 8.73 7.21 -1.18
N LEU A 53 9.01 6.63 -2.36
CA LEU A 53 10.08 5.66 -2.54
C LEU A 53 11.45 6.34 -2.44
N ASP A 54 12.33 5.76 -1.61
CA ASP A 54 13.73 6.15 -1.51
C ASP A 54 14.63 4.90 -1.46
N ILE A 55 15.95 5.12 -1.45
CA ILE A 55 16.92 4.02 -1.44
C ILE A 55 16.85 3.18 -0.15
N PHE A 56 16.45 3.78 0.98
CA PHE A 56 16.32 3.06 2.24
C PHE A 56 15.18 2.06 2.17
N LEU A 57 14.02 2.46 1.66
CA LEU A 57 12.88 1.58 1.44
C LEU A 57 13.21 0.42 0.50
N VAL A 58 13.97 0.67 -0.57
CA VAL A 58 14.43 -0.39 -1.48
C VAL A 58 15.31 -1.41 -0.75
N GLN A 59 16.27 -0.94 0.05
CA GLN A 59 17.14 -1.83 0.83
C GLN A 59 16.35 -2.62 1.89
N THR A 60 15.44 -1.96 2.60
CA THR A 60 14.56 -2.60 3.58
C THR A 60 13.67 -3.66 2.93
N ALA A 61 13.08 -3.38 1.76
CA ALA A 61 12.27 -4.34 1.02
C ALA A 61 13.07 -5.59 0.66
N ILE A 62 14.33 -5.46 0.21
CA ILE A 62 15.21 -6.60 -0.09
C ILE A 62 15.48 -7.43 1.18
N GLN A 63 15.71 -6.78 2.32
CA GLN A 63 15.94 -7.48 3.59
C GLN A 63 14.68 -8.24 4.05
N LEU A 64 13.51 -7.60 3.98
CA LEU A 64 12.22 -8.19 4.33
C LEU A 64 11.88 -9.36 3.41
N GLN A 65 12.12 -9.23 2.10
CA GLN A 65 11.95 -10.30 1.14
C GLN A 65 12.76 -11.54 1.54
N ARG A 66 14.05 -11.36 1.83
CA ARG A 66 14.93 -12.46 2.25
C ARG A 66 14.48 -13.09 3.57
N LYS A 67 14.06 -12.26 4.53
CA LYS A 67 13.64 -12.71 5.87
C LYS A 67 12.33 -13.47 5.86
N HIS A 68 11.35 -12.98 5.10
CA HIS A 68 9.97 -13.45 5.17
C HIS A 68 9.50 -14.25 3.95
N ARG A 69 10.33 -14.33 2.89
CA ARG A 69 10.02 -14.99 1.62
C ARG A 69 8.77 -14.43 0.93
N LEU A 70 8.55 -13.12 1.06
CA LEU A 70 7.50 -12.39 0.36
C LEU A 70 7.92 -12.09 -1.08
N SER A 71 6.99 -11.65 -1.93
CA SER A 71 7.38 -11.01 -3.18
C SER A 71 8.14 -9.70 -2.89
N TYR A 72 8.91 -9.20 -3.85
CA TYR A 72 9.59 -7.91 -3.68
C TYR A 72 8.59 -6.77 -3.46
N TRP A 73 7.49 -6.77 -4.21
CA TRP A 73 6.47 -5.73 -4.15
C TRP A 73 5.72 -5.73 -2.82
N ASP A 74 5.35 -6.91 -2.30
CA ASP A 74 4.78 -7.03 -0.95
C ASP A 74 5.78 -6.56 0.11
N SER A 75 7.06 -6.92 -0.06
CA SER A 75 8.11 -6.48 0.87
C SER A 75 8.27 -4.96 0.86
N LEU A 76 8.05 -4.31 -0.29
CA LEU A 76 8.09 -2.86 -0.40
C LEU A 76 6.88 -2.19 0.26
N ILE A 77 5.69 -2.76 0.12
CA ILE A 77 4.49 -2.30 0.84
C ILE A 77 4.73 -2.40 2.35
N LEU A 78 5.25 -3.54 2.83
CA LEU A 78 5.58 -3.74 4.23
C LEU A 78 6.64 -2.74 4.72
N ALA A 79 7.67 -2.46 3.92
CA ALA A 79 8.68 -1.45 4.26
C ALA A 79 8.05 -0.05 4.40
N CYS A 80 7.11 0.31 3.53
CA CYS A 80 6.40 1.59 3.62
C CYS A 80 5.53 1.67 4.87
N ALA A 81 4.81 0.60 5.21
CA ALA A 81 4.00 0.54 6.43
C ALA A 81 4.86 0.69 7.69
N ILE A 82 6.01 0.01 7.76
CA ILE A 82 6.95 0.17 8.87
C ILE A 82 7.47 1.62 8.96
N LYS A 83 7.81 2.24 7.82
CA LYS A 83 8.28 3.63 7.78
C LYS A 83 7.21 4.64 8.21
N GLY A 84 5.95 4.38 7.89
CA GLY A 84 4.80 5.18 8.32
C GLY A 84 4.27 4.81 9.70
N ASP A 85 5.06 4.11 10.53
CA ASP A 85 4.69 3.66 11.88
C ASP A 85 3.34 2.92 11.97
N CYS A 86 2.94 2.24 10.90
CA CYS A 86 1.67 1.55 10.83
C CYS A 86 1.70 0.27 11.64
N THR A 87 0.66 0.04 12.43
CA THR A 87 0.47 -1.23 13.16
C THR A 87 -0.25 -2.29 12.36
N GLU A 88 -0.90 -1.90 11.25
CA GLU A 88 -1.72 -2.78 10.42
C GLU A 88 -1.48 -2.51 8.92
N ILE A 89 -1.52 -3.57 8.11
CA ILE A 89 -1.58 -3.49 6.64
C ILE A 89 -2.90 -4.10 6.20
N HIS A 90 -3.62 -3.38 5.36
CA HIS A 90 -4.79 -3.92 4.66
C HIS A 90 -4.36 -4.44 3.29
N SER A 91 -4.42 -5.75 3.08
CA SER A 91 -4.01 -6.36 1.80
C SER A 91 -4.58 -7.76 1.62
N GLU A 92 -4.88 -8.12 0.36
CA GLU A 92 -5.33 -9.46 -0.04
C GLU A 92 -4.19 -10.46 -0.26
N ASP A 93 -3.01 -9.97 -0.68
CA ASP A 93 -1.89 -10.81 -1.11
C ASP A 93 -1.08 -11.38 0.06
N PHE A 94 -1.20 -10.76 1.23
CA PHE A 94 -0.57 -11.24 2.45
C PHE A 94 -1.41 -12.30 3.17
N VAL A 95 -0.73 -13.14 3.94
CA VAL A 95 -1.40 -14.10 4.84
C VAL A 95 -2.12 -13.34 5.96
N HIS A 96 -3.45 -13.40 5.97
CA HIS A 96 -4.29 -12.76 6.99
C HIS A 96 -3.86 -13.14 8.42
N GLY A 97 -3.83 -12.17 9.33
CA GLY A 97 -3.49 -12.35 10.74
C GLY A 97 -2.00 -12.54 11.02
N ARG A 98 -1.16 -12.69 9.98
CA ARG A 98 0.29 -12.78 10.15
C ARG A 98 0.86 -11.43 10.56
N ARG A 99 1.88 -11.48 11.42
CA ARG A 99 2.63 -10.32 11.89
C ARG A 99 4.03 -10.28 11.29
N TYR A 100 4.43 -9.13 10.76
CA TYR A 100 5.75 -8.89 10.19
C TYR A 100 6.33 -7.63 10.82
N GLU A 101 7.48 -7.74 11.50
CA GLU A 101 8.13 -6.60 12.18
C GLU A 101 7.18 -5.73 13.04
N GLY A 102 6.18 -6.35 13.68
CA GLY A 102 5.18 -5.64 14.49
C GLY A 102 3.88 -5.28 13.76
N VAL A 103 3.88 -5.28 12.43
CA VAL A 103 2.73 -4.94 11.58
C VAL A 103 1.83 -6.16 11.35
N VAL A 104 0.53 -6.03 11.63
CA VAL A 104 -0.46 -7.11 11.46
C VAL A 104 -1.18 -6.98 10.12
N VAL A 105 -1.29 -8.08 9.39
CA VAL A 105 -2.03 -8.11 8.13
C VAL A 105 -3.51 -8.34 8.37
N LYS A 106 -4.36 -7.48 7.80
CA LYS A 106 -5.81 -7.65 7.69
C LYS A 106 -6.22 -7.74 6.22
N ASN A 107 -6.62 -8.93 5.81
CA ASN A 107 -7.32 -9.10 4.53
C ASN A 107 -8.71 -8.44 4.60
N ILE A 108 -9.04 -7.64 3.57
CA ILE A 108 -10.26 -6.83 3.48
C ILE A 108 -11.45 -7.54 2.82
N PHE A 109 -11.25 -8.76 2.34
CA PHE A 109 -12.29 -9.62 1.77
C PHE A 109 -12.79 -10.69 2.74
N LEU A 110 -12.27 -10.70 3.98
CA LEU A 110 -12.67 -11.60 5.08
C LEU A 110 -13.44 -10.83 6.15
#